data_AF-A0A6A0H509-F1
#
_entry.id   AF-A0A6A0H509-F1
#
_cell.length_a   1.000
_cell.length_b   1.000
_cell.length_c   1.000
_cell.angle_alpha   90.00
_cell.angle_beta   90.00
_cell.angle_gamma   90.00
#
_symmetry.space_group_name_H-M   'P 1'
#
loop_
_entity.id
_entity.type
_entity.pdbx_description
1 polymer ?
#
loop_
_entity_poly.entity_id
_entity_poly.type
_entity_poly.pdbx_seq_one_letter_code
_entity_poly.pdbx_strand_id
1 'polypeptide(L)'
;MLPRKLCEDLCSLNPDEDRLTFSVVWEMDPQGQIVSCWFGRSIIRSCAKLSYEHAQKVIDYPEKTTWSHDELPVNARFSSAKVSAIINTLYKLSVEMRARRHHHGALRLDQRKLGFSLDPITKKPNAVHNVEHLASNAMIEEFMLLANISVAHKIYESFPKHAVLRCHPAPQQGQLDDIVNMLRTLNIEIDSSSAGAIYASVLELSGEDSYSLARLEVIVNLLSKPMQNALYFCSGTYEEDFCHYALNVPFYTHFTSPIRRYPDIMVHRLLAAAVDLERYPFPNLELKEIDRRLATANEKKISAKRASDYSAELFLAEFVRQVKEITTNGMVIGVLDRSLDILLLDYCTIKRAYLERLPLDELNYDNKNKLEPPTVHIIWSADHANQVPAQAQSLTYFSCVKVLLTPFTNDQLKFNVTLIRPDS
;
A
#
# COMPACT_ATOMS: atom_id res chain seq x y z
N MET A 1 5.30 16.21 12.19
CA MET A 1 5.96 17.15 11.24
C MET A 1 5.81 18.58 11.73
N LEU A 2 4.59 19.02 12.02
CA LEU A 2 4.29 20.32 12.62
C LEU A 2 3.93 20.17 14.11
N PRO A 3 3.89 21.26 14.91
CA PRO A 3 3.40 21.22 16.28
C PRO A 3 1.96 20.69 16.39
N ARG A 4 1.63 20.04 17.51
CA ARG A 4 0.29 19.47 17.76
C ARG A 4 -0.84 20.48 17.55
N LYS A 5 -0.64 21.72 17.99
CA LYS A 5 -1.62 22.82 17.78
C LYS A 5 -1.96 23.08 16.30
N LEU A 6 -1.00 22.92 15.38
CA LEU A 6 -1.29 23.01 13.95
C LEU A 6 -1.93 21.72 13.44
N CYS A 7 -1.39 20.55 13.83
CA CYS A 7 -1.83 19.26 13.31
C CYS A 7 -3.23 18.84 13.74
N GLU A 8 -3.59 19.06 15.00
CA GLU A 8 -4.79 18.49 15.64
C GLU A 8 -5.93 19.51 15.75
N ASP A 9 -5.61 20.80 15.66
CA ASP A 9 -6.56 21.90 15.92
C ASP A 9 -6.65 22.87 14.73
N LEU A 10 -5.69 23.77 14.54
CA LEU A 10 -5.83 24.91 13.62
C LEU A 10 -5.92 24.51 12.14
N CYS A 11 -5.13 23.51 11.70
CA CYS A 11 -5.14 23.07 10.30
C CYS A 11 -5.99 21.81 10.10
N SER A 12 -6.34 21.08 11.17
CA SER A 12 -7.22 19.92 11.08
C SER A 12 -8.62 20.36 10.66
N LEU A 13 -9.22 19.66 9.71
CA LEU A 13 -10.59 19.94 9.23
C LEU A 13 -11.62 19.34 10.19
N ASN A 14 -11.57 19.76 11.46
CA ASN A 14 -12.49 19.33 12.50
C ASN A 14 -13.93 19.73 12.14
N PRO A 15 -14.93 18.89 12.48
CA PRO A 15 -16.32 19.17 12.17
C PRO A 15 -16.80 20.41 12.93
N ASP A 16 -17.77 21.10 12.35
CA ASP A 16 -18.48 22.22 12.96
C ASP A 16 -17.63 23.42 13.35
N GLU A 17 -16.50 23.59 12.70
CA GLU A 17 -15.65 24.76 12.85
C GLU A 17 -15.26 25.33 11.48
N ASP A 18 -15.13 26.64 11.40
CA ASP A 18 -14.70 27.28 10.16
C ASP A 18 -13.20 27.03 9.97
N ARG A 19 -12.84 26.61 8.75
CA ARG A 19 -11.47 26.19 8.40
C ARG A 19 -11.05 26.74 7.06
N LEU A 20 -9.85 27.34 7.05
CA LEU A 20 -9.19 27.80 5.83
C LEU A 20 -8.70 26.59 5.04
N THR A 21 -8.97 26.61 3.74
CA THR A 21 -8.67 25.51 2.82
C THR A 21 -8.08 26.04 1.52
N PHE A 22 -7.36 25.17 0.81
CA PHE A 22 -7.05 25.36 -0.59
C PHE A 22 -7.82 24.29 -1.35
N SER A 23 -8.83 24.71 -2.10
CA SER A 23 -9.77 23.81 -2.76
C SER A 23 -9.43 23.62 -4.24
N VAL A 24 -9.69 22.41 -4.70
CA VAL A 24 -9.81 22.03 -6.11
C VAL A 24 -11.27 21.66 -6.32
N VAL A 25 -11.95 22.35 -7.24
CA VAL A 25 -13.36 22.13 -7.53
C VAL A 25 -13.48 21.76 -9.00
N TRP A 26 -14.09 20.62 -9.27
CA TRP A 26 -14.34 20.16 -10.63
C TRP A 26 -15.82 20.23 -10.97
N GLU A 27 -16.10 20.59 -12.21
CA GLU A 27 -17.34 20.22 -12.87
C GLU A 27 -17.08 18.92 -13.63
N MET A 28 -17.94 17.92 -13.41
CA MET A 28 -17.78 16.60 -14.03
C MET A 28 -19.06 16.16 -14.71
N ASP A 29 -18.91 15.42 -15.81
CA ASP A 29 -20.02 14.68 -16.41
C ASP A 29 -20.41 13.45 -15.56
N PRO A 30 -21.54 12.76 -15.86
CA PRO A 30 -21.94 11.57 -15.12
C PRO A 30 -20.95 10.40 -15.19
N GLN A 31 -20.02 10.40 -16.14
CA GLN A 31 -18.94 9.42 -16.26
C GLN A 31 -17.72 9.83 -15.43
N GLY A 32 -17.70 11.02 -14.81
CA GLY A 32 -16.57 11.54 -14.04
C GLY A 32 -15.44 12.08 -14.91
N GLN A 33 -15.71 12.49 -16.16
CA GLN A 33 -14.78 13.28 -16.96
C GLN A 33 -14.82 14.73 -16.48
N ILE A 34 -13.65 15.36 -16.39
CA ILE A 34 -13.55 16.77 -16.01
C ILE A 34 -14.00 17.63 -17.19
N VAL A 35 -15.02 18.46 -16.95
CA VAL A 35 -15.45 19.52 -17.87
C VAL A 35 -14.68 20.80 -17.58
N SER A 36 -14.55 21.18 -16.32
CA SER A 36 -13.81 22.36 -15.89
C SER A 36 -13.20 22.14 -14.50
N CYS A 37 -12.11 22.86 -14.20
CA CYS A 37 -11.40 22.77 -12.92
C CYS A 37 -11.07 24.16 -12.40
N TRP A 38 -11.47 24.44 -11.17
CA TRP A 38 -11.18 25.68 -10.45
C TRP A 38 -10.25 25.40 -9.26
N PHE A 39 -9.28 26.29 -9.06
CA PHE A 39 -8.36 26.26 -7.93
C PHE A 39 -8.47 27.56 -7.16
N GLY A 40 -8.57 27.49 -5.83
CA GLY A 40 -8.54 28.70 -5.02
C GLY A 40 -8.57 28.46 -3.53
N ARG A 41 -8.20 29.51 -2.78
CA ARG A 41 -8.34 29.50 -1.33
C ARG A 41 -9.79 29.73 -0.94
N SER A 42 -10.25 28.98 0.04
CA SER A 42 -11.64 28.95 0.48
C SER A 42 -11.75 28.83 2.00
N ILE A 43 -12.97 28.99 2.49
CA ILE A 43 -13.35 28.67 3.86
C ILE A 43 -14.43 27.59 3.80
N ILE A 44 -14.29 26.55 4.62
CA ILE A 44 -15.29 25.49 4.75
C ILE A 44 -15.69 25.34 6.22
N ARG A 45 -16.81 24.66 6.44
CA ARG A 45 -17.22 24.15 7.75
C ARG A 45 -17.69 22.71 7.57
N SER A 46 -16.86 21.75 7.97
CA SER A 46 -17.18 20.33 7.74
C SER A 46 -18.40 19.93 8.56
N CYS A 47 -19.38 19.27 7.95
CA CYS A 47 -20.62 18.86 8.61
C CYS A 47 -20.50 17.55 9.41
N ALA A 48 -19.41 16.81 9.24
CA ALA A 48 -19.22 15.50 9.86
C ALA A 48 -17.73 15.11 9.89
N LYS A 49 -17.37 14.21 10.81
CA LYS A 49 -16.08 13.50 10.80
C LYS A 49 -16.36 12.01 10.67
N LEU A 50 -16.43 11.53 9.43
CA LEU A 50 -16.78 10.16 9.12
C LEU A 50 -15.53 9.27 9.17
N SER A 51 -15.69 8.05 9.71
CA SER A 51 -14.71 6.98 9.52
C SER A 51 -14.96 6.28 8.17
N TYR A 52 -14.04 5.43 7.75
CA TYR A 52 -14.22 4.65 6.52
C TYR A 52 -15.39 3.68 6.63
N GLU A 53 -15.65 3.15 7.83
CA GLU A 53 -16.75 2.25 8.13
C GLU A 53 -18.10 2.97 8.06
N HIS A 54 -18.19 4.23 8.51
CA HIS A 54 -19.41 5.03 8.33
C HIS A 54 -19.73 5.22 6.84
N ALA A 55 -18.73 5.58 6.03
CA ALA A 55 -18.91 5.73 4.59
C ALA A 55 -19.19 4.38 3.89
N GLN A 56 -18.56 3.31 4.35
CA GLN A 56 -18.78 1.97 3.81
C GLN A 56 -20.21 1.49 4.04
N LYS A 57 -20.77 1.70 5.24
CA LYS A 57 -22.19 1.39 5.53
C LYS A 57 -23.12 2.09 4.54
N VAL A 58 -22.84 3.35 4.17
CA VAL A 58 -23.65 4.07 3.16
C VAL A 58 -23.56 3.42 1.79
N ILE A 59 -22.36 3.01 1.39
CA ILE A 59 -22.12 2.32 0.12
C ILE A 59 -22.82 0.95 0.07
N ASP A 60 -22.82 0.22 1.19
CA ASP A 60 -23.42 -1.12 1.30
C ASP A 60 -24.97 -1.07 1.29
N TYR A 61 -25.56 0.03 1.75
CA TYR A 61 -27.01 0.25 1.81
C TYR A 61 -27.43 1.51 1.03
N PRO A 62 -27.29 1.54 -0.31
CA PRO A 62 -27.47 2.76 -1.10
C PRO A 62 -28.90 3.32 -1.08
N GLU A 63 -29.90 2.45 -0.87
CA GLU A 63 -31.33 2.81 -0.80
C GLU A 63 -31.76 3.32 0.58
N LYS A 64 -30.91 3.20 1.61
CA LYS A 64 -31.23 3.64 2.97
C LYS A 64 -31.14 5.16 3.06
N THR A 65 -32.27 5.79 3.35
CA THR A 65 -32.40 7.25 3.47
C THR A 65 -32.42 7.74 4.92
N THR A 66 -32.78 6.89 5.87
CA THR A 66 -32.83 7.21 7.30
C THR A 66 -31.64 6.59 8.01
N TRP A 67 -30.81 7.42 8.65
CA TRP A 67 -29.60 7.02 9.35
C TRP A 67 -29.67 7.49 10.80
N SER A 68 -29.36 6.62 11.76
CA SER A 68 -29.16 7.07 13.14
C SER A 68 -27.85 7.87 13.25
N HIS A 69 -27.70 8.64 14.32
CA HIS A 69 -26.48 9.43 14.54
C HIS A 69 -25.24 8.54 14.70
N ASP A 70 -25.38 7.35 15.31
CA ASP A 70 -24.28 6.39 15.47
C ASP A 70 -23.86 5.75 14.14
N GLU A 71 -24.79 5.62 13.19
CA GLU A 71 -24.48 5.08 11.86
C GLU A 71 -23.83 6.11 10.94
N LEU A 72 -24.27 7.36 11.03
CA LEU A 72 -23.75 8.47 10.24
C LEU A 72 -23.71 9.76 11.09
N PRO A 73 -22.58 10.08 11.75
CA PRO A 73 -22.47 11.19 12.70
C PRO A 73 -22.36 12.53 11.98
N VAL A 74 -23.49 13.00 11.45
CA VAL A 74 -23.66 14.30 10.79
C VAL A 74 -24.21 15.31 11.81
N ASN A 75 -23.72 16.55 11.76
CA ASN A 75 -24.32 17.65 12.51
C ASN A 75 -25.80 17.82 12.13
N ALA A 76 -26.66 18.04 13.13
CA ALA A 76 -28.07 18.39 13.00
C ALA A 76 -28.40 19.50 11.98
N ARG A 77 -27.45 20.38 11.62
CA ARG A 77 -27.62 21.40 10.56
C ARG A 77 -27.79 20.78 9.16
N PHE A 78 -27.36 19.55 8.94
CA PHE A 78 -27.39 18.87 7.66
C PHE A 78 -28.17 17.55 7.76
N SER A 79 -28.96 17.26 6.73
CA SER A 79 -29.68 15.99 6.64
C SER A 79 -28.70 14.84 6.38
N SER A 80 -28.77 13.79 7.20
CA SER A 80 -28.02 12.54 6.97
C SER A 80 -28.36 11.91 5.63
N ALA A 81 -29.62 11.99 5.18
CA ALA A 81 -30.06 11.54 3.85
C ALA A 81 -29.36 12.29 2.70
N LYS A 82 -29.10 13.60 2.88
CA LYS A 82 -28.36 14.39 1.88
C LYS A 82 -26.89 13.99 1.85
N VAL A 83 -26.27 13.79 3.01
CA VAL A 83 -24.87 13.36 3.10
C VAL A 83 -24.69 11.96 2.52
N SER A 84 -25.61 11.02 2.80
CA SER A 84 -25.55 9.67 2.23
C SER A 84 -25.70 9.68 0.70
N ALA A 85 -26.61 10.50 0.15
CA ALA A 85 -26.73 10.68 -1.29
C ALA A 85 -25.46 11.24 -1.95
N ILE A 86 -24.77 12.17 -1.29
CA ILE A 86 -23.47 12.70 -1.75
C ILE A 86 -22.42 11.60 -1.76
N ILE A 87 -22.31 10.80 -0.69
CA ILE A 87 -21.37 9.67 -0.61
C ILE A 87 -21.62 8.67 -1.74
N ASN A 88 -22.88 8.29 -1.98
CA ASN A 88 -23.24 7.39 -3.08
C ASN A 88 -22.89 7.96 -4.46
N THR A 89 -23.03 9.28 -4.64
CA THR A 89 -22.64 9.95 -5.88
C THR A 89 -21.12 9.92 -6.07
N LEU A 90 -20.35 10.27 -5.04
CA LEU A 90 -18.89 10.21 -5.05
C LEU A 90 -18.39 8.78 -5.29
N TYR A 91 -19.05 7.79 -4.68
CA TYR A 91 -18.71 6.39 -4.87
C TYR A 91 -18.88 5.96 -6.33
N LYS A 92 -20.05 6.24 -6.93
CA LYS A 92 -20.32 5.95 -8.35
C LYS A 92 -19.27 6.57 -9.28
N LEU A 93 -18.97 7.85 -9.09
CA LEU A 93 -17.93 8.54 -9.87
C LEU A 93 -16.55 7.89 -9.68
N SER A 94 -16.20 7.52 -8.45
CA SER A 94 -14.90 6.88 -8.17
C SER A 94 -14.75 5.51 -8.84
N VAL A 95 -15.84 4.75 -8.99
CA VAL A 95 -15.82 3.46 -9.69
C VAL A 95 -15.50 3.66 -11.17
N GLU A 96 -16.18 4.61 -11.82
CA GLU A 96 -15.94 4.96 -13.23
C GLU A 96 -14.51 5.49 -13.46
N MET A 97 -14.03 6.37 -12.57
CA MET A 97 -12.67 6.90 -12.63
C MET A 97 -11.62 5.80 -12.49
N ARG A 98 -11.81 4.86 -11.55
CA ARG A 98 -10.90 3.74 -11.34
C ARG A 98 -10.88 2.79 -12.53
N ALA A 99 -12.05 2.48 -13.10
CA ALA A 99 -12.16 1.64 -14.29
C ALA A 99 -11.39 2.25 -15.47
N ARG A 100 -11.56 3.56 -15.71
CA ARG A 100 -10.76 4.28 -16.72
C ARG A 100 -9.28 4.27 -16.43
N ARG A 101 -8.87 4.49 -15.18
CA ARG A 101 -7.46 4.49 -14.79
C ARG A 101 -6.81 3.12 -15.04
N HIS A 102 -7.54 2.04 -14.77
CA HIS A 102 -7.12 0.69 -15.12
C HIS A 102 -7.01 0.50 -16.64
N HIS A 103 -8.03 0.91 -17.41
CA HIS A 103 -8.01 0.83 -18.86
C HIS A 103 -6.87 1.64 -19.50
N HIS A 104 -6.51 2.78 -18.91
CA HIS A 104 -5.34 3.57 -19.28
C HIS A 104 -4.00 2.99 -18.78
N GLY A 105 -3.97 1.76 -18.27
CA GLY A 105 -2.74 1.04 -17.96
C GLY A 105 -2.09 1.37 -16.62
N ALA A 106 -2.87 1.80 -15.63
CA ALA A 106 -2.34 1.92 -14.26
C ALA A 106 -2.08 0.54 -13.63
N LEU A 107 -0.99 0.45 -12.86
CA LEU A 107 -0.58 -0.72 -12.09
C LEU A 107 -1.03 -0.61 -10.63
N ARG A 108 -1.53 -1.72 -10.08
CA ARG A 108 -1.83 -1.85 -8.66
C ARG A 108 -1.25 -3.17 -8.12
N LEU A 109 -0.23 -3.05 -7.28
CA LEU A 109 0.43 -4.17 -6.59
C LEU A 109 0.31 -3.97 -5.08
N ASP A 110 -0.91 -4.10 -4.58
CA ASP A 110 -1.19 -3.85 -3.16
C ASP A 110 -0.80 -5.04 -2.30
N GLN A 111 0.12 -4.80 -1.38
CA GLN A 111 0.45 -5.74 -0.32
C GLN A 111 -0.45 -5.47 0.88
N ARG A 112 -1.00 -6.54 1.46
CA ARG A 112 -1.75 -6.48 2.71
C ARG A 112 -0.87 -5.94 3.84
N LYS A 113 -1.50 -5.24 4.79
CA LYS A 113 -0.81 -4.61 5.92
C LYS A 113 -1.35 -5.16 7.23
N LEU A 114 -0.46 -5.26 8.21
CA LEU A 114 -0.82 -5.60 9.57
C LEU A 114 -1.41 -4.42 10.33
N GLY A 115 -2.49 -4.69 11.06
CA GLY A 115 -3.09 -3.85 12.08
C GLY A 115 -2.99 -4.54 13.44
N PHE A 116 -2.90 -3.73 14.50
CA PHE A 116 -2.80 -4.22 15.87
C PHE A 116 -3.89 -3.59 16.72
N SER A 117 -4.59 -4.41 17.49
CA SER A 117 -5.39 -3.96 18.61
C SER A 117 -4.50 -3.95 19.85
N LEU A 118 -4.49 -2.82 20.57
CA LEU A 118 -3.65 -2.66 21.75
C LEU A 118 -4.51 -2.68 23.00
N ASP A 119 -4.02 -3.36 24.03
CA ASP A 119 -4.60 -3.31 25.36
C ASP A 119 -4.54 -1.86 25.90
N PRO A 120 -5.67 -1.28 26.34
CA PRO A 120 -5.72 0.12 26.74
C PRO A 120 -4.80 0.49 27.92
N ILE A 121 -4.48 -0.46 28.79
CA ILE A 121 -3.70 -0.23 30.01
C ILE A 121 -2.22 -0.51 29.77
N THR A 122 -1.90 -1.73 29.35
CA THR A 122 -0.52 -2.21 29.15
C THR A 122 0.11 -1.71 27.85
N LYS A 123 -0.71 -1.24 26.89
CA LYS A 123 -0.32 -0.84 25.53
C LYS A 123 0.33 -1.95 24.70
N LYS A 124 0.19 -3.21 25.13
CA LYS A 124 0.68 -4.38 24.42
C LYS A 124 -0.33 -4.85 23.36
N PRO A 125 0.12 -5.49 22.27
CA PRO A 125 -0.79 -6.03 21.26
C PRO A 125 -1.59 -7.20 21.84
N ASN A 126 -2.92 -7.13 21.76
CA ASN A 126 -3.84 -8.20 22.16
C ASN A 126 -4.40 -8.99 20.97
N ALA A 127 -4.40 -8.39 19.78
CA ALA A 127 -4.79 -9.04 18.54
C ALA A 127 -4.04 -8.44 17.35
N VAL A 128 -3.87 -9.27 16.33
CA VAL A 128 -3.31 -8.91 15.03
C VAL A 128 -4.38 -9.17 13.98
N HIS A 129 -4.56 -8.24 13.05
CA HIS A 129 -5.52 -8.37 11.96
C HIS A 129 -4.95 -7.78 10.67
N ASN A 130 -5.50 -8.18 9.53
CA ASN A 130 -5.18 -7.54 8.26
C ASN A 130 -5.99 -6.24 8.15
N VAL A 131 -5.33 -5.15 7.75
CA VAL A 131 -6.00 -3.89 7.45
C VAL A 131 -6.73 -4.04 6.13
N GLU A 132 -8.06 -4.07 6.20
CA GLU A 132 -8.90 -4.15 5.02
C GLU A 132 -8.88 -2.83 4.24
N HIS A 133 -8.88 -2.94 2.91
CA HIS A 133 -9.00 -1.81 2.02
C HIS A 133 -10.42 -1.75 1.46
N LEU A 134 -11.28 -0.99 2.12
CA LEU A 134 -12.71 -0.91 1.82
C LEU A 134 -12.98 -0.11 0.53
N ALA A 135 -14.19 -0.24 0.00
CA ALA A 135 -14.64 0.54 -1.15
C ALA A 135 -14.63 2.05 -0.84
N SER A 136 -14.90 2.44 0.41
CA SER A 136 -14.79 3.81 0.89
C SER A 136 -13.35 4.34 0.90
N ASN A 137 -12.34 3.50 1.20
CA ASN A 137 -10.92 3.87 1.06
C ASN A 137 -10.61 4.17 -0.40
N ALA A 138 -11.01 3.24 -1.28
CA ALA A 138 -10.79 3.33 -2.71
C ALA A 138 -11.49 4.55 -3.34
N MET A 139 -12.66 4.94 -2.82
CA MET A 139 -13.36 6.15 -3.25
C MET A 139 -12.55 7.41 -2.98
N ILE A 140 -12.05 7.58 -1.76
CA ILE A 140 -11.23 8.74 -1.39
C ILE A 140 -9.91 8.76 -2.18
N GLU A 141 -9.31 7.59 -2.42
CA GLU A 141 -8.09 7.46 -3.21
C GLU A 141 -8.23 8.12 -4.59
N GLU A 142 -9.30 7.82 -5.34
CA GLU A 142 -9.49 8.38 -6.69
C GLU A 142 -9.59 9.91 -6.70
N PHE A 143 -10.33 10.51 -5.76
CA PHE A 143 -10.43 11.97 -5.68
C PHE A 143 -9.11 12.62 -5.24
N MET A 144 -8.35 11.95 -4.37
CA MET A 144 -7.03 12.44 -3.96
C MET A 144 -6.01 12.35 -5.10
N LEU A 145 -6.05 11.29 -5.90
CA LEU A 145 -5.26 11.16 -7.11
C LEU A 145 -5.62 12.25 -8.12
N LEU A 146 -6.91 12.48 -8.37
CA LEU A 146 -7.37 13.52 -9.28
C LEU A 146 -6.93 14.92 -8.83
N ALA A 147 -7.03 15.23 -7.53
CA ALA A 147 -6.51 16.48 -6.94
C ALA A 147 -5.02 16.65 -7.22
N ASN A 148 -4.24 15.62 -6.93
CA ASN A 148 -2.80 15.63 -7.11
C ASN A 148 -2.40 15.80 -8.58
N ILE A 149 -3.06 15.11 -9.52
CA ILE A 149 -2.81 15.22 -10.96
C ILE A 149 -3.20 16.63 -11.46
N SER A 150 -4.39 17.10 -11.12
CA SER A 150 -4.87 18.44 -11.54
C SER A 150 -3.94 19.55 -11.07
N VAL A 151 -3.46 19.46 -9.82
CA VAL A 151 -2.50 20.42 -9.28
C VAL A 151 -1.12 20.29 -9.93
N ALA A 152 -0.65 19.07 -10.21
CA ALA A 152 0.62 18.84 -10.90
C ALA A 152 0.66 19.53 -12.27
N HIS A 153 -0.40 19.36 -13.07
CA HIS A 153 -0.56 20.06 -14.34
C HIS A 153 -0.56 21.58 -14.15
N LYS A 154 -1.40 22.11 -13.25
CA LYS A 154 -1.51 23.56 -13.03
C LYS A 154 -0.18 24.22 -12.63
N ILE A 155 0.58 23.61 -11.71
CA ILE A 155 1.86 24.19 -11.28
C ILE A 155 2.95 24.06 -12.35
N TYR A 156 2.93 22.99 -13.15
CA TYR A 156 3.88 22.79 -14.23
C TYR A 156 3.64 23.77 -15.38
N GLU A 157 2.38 23.93 -15.81
CA GLU A 157 1.99 24.91 -16.82
C GLU A 157 2.35 26.34 -16.41
N SER A 158 2.18 26.68 -15.12
CA SER A 158 2.46 28.03 -14.62
C SER A 158 3.95 28.27 -14.41
N PHE A 159 4.70 27.26 -13.95
CA PHE A 159 6.10 27.37 -13.55
C PHE A 159 6.92 26.15 -14.03
N PRO A 160 7.16 25.99 -15.34
CA PRO A 160 7.72 24.75 -15.91
C PRO A 160 9.17 24.45 -15.47
N LYS A 161 9.87 25.46 -14.94
CA LYS A 161 11.24 25.31 -14.40
C LYS A 161 11.30 25.19 -12.87
N HIS A 162 10.17 25.29 -12.17
CA HIS A 162 10.14 25.32 -10.70
C HIS A 162 9.05 24.44 -10.09
N ALA A 163 8.25 23.76 -10.90
CA ALA A 163 7.22 22.85 -10.41
C ALA A 163 7.85 21.71 -9.59
N VAL A 164 7.28 21.49 -8.41
CA VAL A 164 7.61 20.38 -7.51
C VAL A 164 6.70 19.22 -7.86
N LEU A 165 7.29 18.17 -8.42
CA LEU A 165 6.58 17.00 -8.93
C LEU A 165 7.07 15.73 -8.25
N ARG A 166 6.43 14.61 -8.58
CA ARG A 166 6.77 13.28 -8.08
C ARG A 166 6.59 12.24 -9.18
N CYS A 167 7.69 11.65 -9.64
CA CYS A 167 7.67 10.59 -10.64
C CYS A 167 7.83 9.22 -9.98
N HIS A 168 7.59 8.18 -10.77
CA HIS A 168 7.86 6.80 -10.39
C HIS A 168 8.56 6.15 -11.57
N PRO A 169 9.88 5.93 -11.48
CA PRO A 169 10.63 5.31 -12.57
C PRO A 169 10.12 3.90 -12.89
N ALA A 170 10.43 3.43 -14.11
CA ALA A 170 10.17 2.06 -14.50
C ALA A 170 10.93 1.05 -13.59
N PRO A 171 10.48 -0.22 -13.52
CA PRO A 171 11.13 -1.24 -12.73
C PRO A 171 12.57 -1.51 -13.17
N GLN A 172 13.36 -2.12 -12.31
CA GLN A 172 14.69 -2.64 -12.68
C GLN A 172 14.51 -3.83 -13.63
N GLN A 173 14.69 -3.58 -14.93
CA GLN A 173 14.30 -4.53 -15.99
C GLN A 173 14.91 -5.92 -15.80
N GLY A 174 16.21 -6.03 -15.52
CA GLY A 174 16.85 -7.34 -15.32
C GLY A 174 16.23 -8.16 -14.19
N GLN A 175 15.87 -7.53 -13.06
CA GLN A 175 15.20 -8.22 -11.95
C GLN A 175 13.76 -8.61 -12.30
N LEU A 176 13.06 -7.75 -13.06
CA LEU A 176 11.71 -8.05 -13.54
C LEU A 176 11.72 -9.25 -14.49
N ASP A 177 12.66 -9.27 -15.44
CA ASP A 177 12.83 -10.36 -16.40
C ASP A 177 13.15 -11.69 -15.70
N ASP A 178 14.04 -11.67 -14.70
CA ASP A 178 14.37 -12.85 -13.89
C ASP A 178 13.13 -13.41 -13.18
N ILE A 179 12.30 -12.54 -12.59
CA ILE A 179 11.07 -12.94 -11.89
C ILE A 179 10.03 -13.49 -12.89
N VAL A 180 9.83 -12.83 -14.02
CA VAL A 180 8.87 -13.27 -15.05
C VAL A 180 9.29 -14.61 -15.65
N ASN A 181 10.58 -14.79 -15.92
CA ASN A 181 11.12 -16.05 -16.43
C ASN A 181 10.95 -17.17 -15.38
N MET A 182 11.20 -16.89 -14.11
CA MET A 182 10.95 -17.86 -13.03
C MET A 182 9.47 -18.22 -12.94
N LEU A 183 8.56 -17.25 -12.96
CA LEU A 183 7.11 -17.51 -12.97
C LEU A 183 6.69 -18.36 -14.18
N ARG A 184 7.30 -18.14 -15.34
CA ARG A 184 7.06 -18.95 -16.54
C ARG A 184 7.42 -20.43 -16.35
N THR A 185 8.52 -20.74 -15.66
CA THR A 185 8.87 -22.14 -15.32
C THR A 185 7.83 -22.82 -14.43
N LEU A 186 6.99 -22.03 -13.75
CA LEU A 186 5.87 -22.47 -12.91
C LEU A 186 4.52 -22.42 -13.64
N ASN A 187 4.52 -22.26 -14.97
CA ASN A 187 3.33 -22.08 -15.82
C ASN A 187 2.49 -20.84 -15.45
N ILE A 188 3.14 -19.78 -14.96
CA ILE A 188 2.51 -18.49 -14.66
C ILE A 188 3.04 -17.48 -15.66
N GLU A 189 2.23 -17.12 -16.64
CA GLU A 189 2.58 -16.10 -17.63
C GLU A 189 2.22 -14.70 -17.11
N ILE A 190 3.19 -13.78 -17.20
CA ILE A 190 3.02 -12.37 -16.87
C ILE A 190 3.52 -11.55 -18.06
N ASP A 191 2.66 -10.72 -18.63
CA ASP A 191 3.07 -9.72 -19.61
C ASP A 191 3.70 -8.53 -18.89
N SER A 192 5.02 -8.40 -19.00
CA SER A 192 5.80 -7.31 -18.41
C SER A 192 6.05 -6.13 -19.35
N SER A 193 5.37 -6.05 -20.50
CA SER A 193 5.57 -5.01 -21.51
C SER A 193 5.21 -3.60 -21.02
N SER A 194 4.31 -3.47 -20.04
CA SER A 194 3.90 -2.20 -19.46
C SER A 194 3.33 -2.37 -18.05
N ALA A 195 3.19 -1.25 -17.33
CA ALA A 195 2.52 -1.22 -16.03
C ALA A 195 1.10 -1.81 -16.08
N GLY A 196 0.33 -1.46 -17.11
CA GLY A 196 -1.02 -1.97 -17.32
C GLY A 196 -1.06 -3.45 -17.65
N ALA A 197 -0.15 -3.92 -18.51
CA ALA A 197 -0.05 -5.32 -18.89
C ALA A 197 0.26 -6.22 -17.68
N ILE A 198 1.20 -5.81 -16.82
CA ILE A 198 1.52 -6.52 -15.57
C ILE A 198 0.25 -6.67 -14.72
N TYR A 199 -0.49 -5.57 -14.57
CA TYR A 199 -1.69 -5.60 -13.73
C TYR A 199 -2.80 -6.46 -14.33
N ALA A 200 -3.00 -6.41 -15.65
CA ALA A 200 -3.96 -7.26 -16.35
C ALA A 200 -3.63 -8.75 -16.15
N SER A 201 -2.37 -9.16 -16.34
CA SER A 201 -1.94 -10.55 -16.09
C SER A 201 -2.15 -10.96 -14.64
N VAL A 202 -1.88 -10.08 -13.67
CA VAL A 202 -2.12 -10.37 -12.24
C VAL A 202 -3.61 -10.58 -11.96
N LEU A 203 -4.50 -9.81 -12.58
CA LEU A 203 -5.95 -9.96 -12.42
C LEU A 203 -6.46 -11.28 -12.99
N GLU A 204 -5.92 -11.73 -14.13
CA GLU A 204 -6.28 -13.01 -14.75
C GLU A 204 -5.91 -14.23 -13.88
N LEU A 205 -4.95 -14.07 -12.96
CA LEU A 205 -4.50 -15.11 -12.03
C LEU A 205 -5.34 -15.19 -10.75
N SER A 206 -6.38 -14.34 -10.62
CA SER A 206 -7.28 -14.32 -9.47
C SER A 206 -8.11 -15.60 -9.39
N GLY A 207 -8.31 -16.10 -8.18
CA GLY A 207 -9.21 -17.22 -7.90
C GLY A 207 -9.85 -17.06 -6.53
N GLU A 208 -10.95 -17.77 -6.30
CA GLU A 208 -11.75 -17.64 -5.07
C GLU A 208 -11.27 -18.59 -3.95
N ASP A 209 -10.53 -19.63 -4.28
CA ASP A 209 -10.02 -20.59 -3.30
C ASP A 209 -8.81 -20.05 -2.54
N SER A 210 -8.57 -20.61 -1.34
CA SER A 210 -7.51 -20.15 -0.44
C SER A 210 -6.10 -20.28 -1.03
N TYR A 211 -5.86 -21.27 -1.89
CA TYR A 211 -4.57 -21.43 -2.56
C TYR A 211 -4.36 -20.33 -3.59
N SER A 212 -5.35 -20.05 -4.43
CA SER A 212 -5.28 -18.99 -5.44
C SER A 212 -5.06 -17.60 -4.81
N LEU A 213 -5.74 -17.30 -3.71
CA LEU A 213 -5.54 -16.05 -2.96
C LEU A 213 -4.10 -15.94 -2.41
N ALA A 214 -3.60 -16.99 -1.75
CA ALA A 214 -2.23 -17.03 -1.24
C ALA A 214 -1.19 -16.92 -2.36
N ARG A 215 -1.42 -17.61 -3.48
CA ARG A 215 -0.56 -17.56 -4.66
C ARG A 215 -0.49 -16.15 -5.24
N LEU A 216 -1.63 -15.48 -5.39
CA LEU A 216 -1.70 -14.11 -5.87
C LEU A 216 -0.89 -13.16 -4.99
N GLU A 217 -0.95 -13.31 -3.67
CA GLU A 217 -0.14 -12.49 -2.76
C GLU A 217 1.35 -12.72 -2.90
N VAL A 218 1.78 -13.97 -3.08
CA VAL A 218 3.18 -14.29 -3.35
C VAL A 218 3.62 -13.64 -4.68
N ILE A 219 2.81 -13.74 -5.73
CA ILE A 219 3.09 -13.11 -7.03
C ILE A 219 3.20 -11.59 -6.91
N VAL A 220 2.26 -10.93 -6.22
CA VAL A 220 2.30 -9.49 -5.97
C VAL A 220 3.56 -9.10 -5.20
N ASN A 221 3.96 -9.86 -4.18
CA ASN A 221 5.20 -9.62 -3.44
C ASN A 221 6.44 -9.77 -4.33
N LEU A 222 6.48 -10.77 -5.21
CA LEU A 222 7.57 -10.96 -6.16
C LEU A 222 7.65 -9.80 -7.17
N LEU A 223 6.55 -9.47 -7.85
CA LEU A 223 6.49 -8.39 -8.84
C LEU A 223 6.73 -7.00 -8.24
N SER A 224 6.56 -6.84 -6.92
CA SER A 224 6.89 -5.60 -6.21
C SER A 224 8.40 -5.40 -5.98
N LYS A 225 9.21 -6.45 -5.95
CA LYS A 225 10.67 -6.37 -5.70
C LYS A 225 11.44 -5.54 -6.73
N PRO A 226 11.22 -5.68 -8.05
CA PRO A 226 11.94 -4.90 -9.06
C PRO A 226 11.43 -3.44 -9.16
N MET A 227 10.31 -3.10 -8.51
CA MET A 227 9.74 -1.75 -8.57
C MET A 227 10.64 -0.74 -7.87
N GLN A 228 10.80 0.43 -8.47
CA GLN A 228 11.62 1.49 -7.90
C GLN A 228 10.85 2.36 -6.91
N ASN A 229 11.56 3.14 -6.10
CA ASN A 229 10.90 4.11 -5.22
C ASN A 229 10.49 5.35 -6.02
N ALA A 230 9.23 5.76 -5.90
CA ALA A 230 8.77 7.04 -6.42
C ALA A 230 9.43 8.23 -5.68
N LEU A 231 9.93 9.20 -6.43
CA LEU A 231 10.80 10.28 -5.97
C LEU A 231 10.22 11.66 -6.26
N TYR A 232 10.40 12.59 -5.33
CA TYR A 232 10.13 14.01 -5.55
C TYR A 232 11.29 14.66 -6.31
N PHE A 233 10.97 15.56 -7.23
CA PHE A 233 11.95 16.29 -8.03
C PHE A 233 11.44 17.69 -8.42
N CYS A 234 12.38 18.56 -8.82
CA CYS A 234 12.06 19.85 -9.43
C CYS A 234 12.14 19.73 -10.96
N SER A 235 11.08 20.16 -11.64
CA SER A 235 10.98 20.13 -13.11
C SER A 235 12.10 20.88 -13.84
N GLY A 236 12.72 21.89 -13.23
CA GLY A 236 13.80 22.66 -13.88
C GLY A 236 15.18 22.04 -13.82
N THR A 237 15.37 20.98 -13.03
CA THR A 237 16.68 20.35 -12.79
C THR A 237 16.67 18.84 -13.04
N TYR A 238 15.48 18.23 -13.15
CA TYR A 238 15.34 16.81 -13.43
C TYR A 238 15.35 16.57 -14.95
N GLU A 239 16.26 15.73 -15.41
CA GLU A 239 16.50 15.49 -16.85
C GLU A 239 15.86 14.18 -17.35
N GLU A 240 15.35 13.35 -16.45
CA GLU A 240 14.69 12.08 -16.80
C GLU A 240 13.18 12.24 -17.04
N ASP A 241 12.49 11.15 -17.35
CA ASP A 241 11.03 11.13 -17.56
C ASP A 241 10.26 11.49 -16.28
N PHE A 242 9.27 12.35 -16.41
CA PHE A 242 8.41 12.83 -15.31
C PHE A 242 7.28 11.84 -15.01
N CYS A 243 7.07 10.87 -15.90
CA CYS A 243 6.02 9.88 -15.81
C CYS A 243 6.01 9.15 -14.47
N HIS A 244 4.81 8.90 -13.97
CA HIS A 244 4.61 8.04 -12.84
C HIS A 244 4.21 6.64 -13.31
N TYR A 245 5.19 5.75 -13.51
CA TYR A 245 5.03 4.40 -14.09
C TYR A 245 3.78 3.67 -13.60
N ALA A 246 3.63 3.51 -12.28
CA ALA A 246 2.49 2.76 -11.73
C ALA A 246 1.13 3.45 -11.88
N LEU A 247 1.08 4.77 -12.01
CA LEU A 247 -0.19 5.49 -12.23
C LEU A 247 -0.47 5.69 -13.73
N ASN A 248 0.56 5.48 -14.57
CA ASN A 248 0.60 5.77 -15.98
C ASN A 248 0.09 7.18 -16.34
N VAL A 249 0.64 8.19 -15.66
CA VAL A 249 0.34 9.61 -15.89
C VAL A 249 1.61 10.43 -16.11
N PRO A 250 1.60 11.45 -16.98
CA PRO A 250 2.79 12.23 -17.32
C PRO A 250 3.25 13.14 -16.17
N PHE A 251 2.31 13.72 -15.42
CA PHE A 251 2.62 14.60 -14.29
C PHE A 251 1.84 14.18 -13.06
N TYR A 252 2.56 14.06 -11.94
CA TYR A 252 1.98 13.78 -10.63
C TYR A 252 2.73 14.57 -9.55
N THR A 253 2.04 14.91 -8.48
CA THR A 253 2.64 15.54 -7.30
C THR A 253 1.90 15.12 -6.04
N HIS A 254 2.31 15.63 -4.88
CA HIS A 254 1.51 15.52 -3.67
C HIS A 254 1.04 16.89 -3.22
N PHE A 255 -0.27 17.02 -3.04
CA PHE A 255 -0.94 18.26 -2.64
C PHE A 255 -1.88 18.04 -1.43
N THR A 256 -2.47 16.86 -1.30
CA THR A 256 -3.63 16.60 -0.44
C THR A 256 -3.32 16.38 1.05
N SER A 257 -2.08 16.55 1.52
CA SER A 257 -1.71 16.28 2.92
C SER A 257 -0.59 17.20 3.48
N PRO A 258 -0.73 18.54 3.40
CA PRO A 258 0.29 19.49 3.86
C PRO A 258 0.58 19.45 5.36
N ILE A 259 -0.34 18.91 6.18
CA ILE A 259 -0.15 18.78 7.63
C ILE A 259 0.96 17.76 7.97
N ARG A 260 1.17 16.77 7.10
CA ARG A 260 2.06 15.61 7.37
C ARG A 260 3.12 15.35 6.30
N ARG A 261 3.15 16.16 5.22
CA ARG A 261 4.15 16.06 4.15
C ARG A 261 4.64 17.46 3.76
N TYR A 262 5.96 17.66 3.79
CA TYR A 262 6.56 18.95 3.44
C TYR A 262 6.49 19.29 1.94
N PRO A 263 6.65 18.34 0.99
CA PRO A 263 6.47 18.63 -0.44
C PRO A 263 5.10 19.23 -0.76
N ASP A 264 4.03 18.76 -0.12
CA ASP A 264 2.70 19.36 -0.25
C ASP A 264 2.69 20.85 0.17
N ILE A 265 3.45 21.26 1.19
CA ILE A 265 3.57 22.68 1.56
C ILE A 265 4.25 23.49 0.45
N MET A 266 5.28 22.93 -0.20
CA MET A 266 5.94 23.58 -1.33
C MET A 266 4.98 23.72 -2.51
N VAL A 267 4.23 22.67 -2.82
CA VAL A 267 3.19 22.65 -3.86
C VAL A 267 2.06 23.63 -3.55
N HIS A 268 1.59 23.74 -2.31
CA HIS A 268 0.58 24.72 -1.90
C HIS A 268 1.04 26.16 -2.12
N ARG A 269 2.32 26.46 -1.89
CA ARG A 269 2.89 27.79 -2.16
C ARG A 269 2.98 28.08 -3.66
N LEU A 270 3.40 27.10 -4.46
CA LEU A 270 3.43 27.22 -5.91
C LEU A 270 2.02 27.38 -6.49
N LEU A 271 1.05 26.58 -6.05
CA LEU A 271 -0.33 26.68 -6.50
C LEU A 271 -0.94 28.04 -6.12
N ALA A 272 -0.60 28.59 -4.94
CA ALA A 272 -1.08 29.92 -4.55
C ALA A 272 -0.58 31.00 -5.52
N ALA A 273 0.71 30.98 -5.87
CA ALA A 273 1.28 31.90 -6.86
C ALA A 273 0.74 31.65 -8.29
N ALA A 274 0.40 30.40 -8.64
CA ALA A 274 -0.17 30.03 -9.93
C ALA A 274 -1.62 30.51 -10.13
N VAL A 275 -2.35 30.72 -9.02
CA VAL A 275 -3.74 31.19 -9.03
C VAL A 275 -3.81 32.71 -8.94
N ASP A 276 -2.96 33.33 -8.12
CA ASP A 276 -2.96 34.78 -7.87
C ASP A 276 -1.54 35.24 -7.52
N LEU A 277 -0.77 35.60 -8.56
CA LEU A 277 0.64 35.99 -8.43
C LEU A 277 0.82 37.36 -7.76
N GLU A 278 -0.16 38.26 -7.91
CA GLU A 278 -0.14 39.59 -7.30
C GLU A 278 -0.26 39.50 -5.77
N ARG A 279 -1.18 38.65 -5.30
CA ARG A 279 -1.40 38.44 -3.87
C ARG A 279 -0.40 37.48 -3.24
N TYR A 280 0.03 36.46 -3.98
CA TYR A 280 0.94 35.43 -3.49
C TYR A 280 2.21 35.41 -4.35
N PRO A 281 3.29 36.07 -3.91
CA PRO A 281 4.49 36.15 -4.72
C PRO A 281 5.08 34.76 -4.92
N PHE A 282 5.67 34.56 -6.10
CA PHE A 282 6.39 33.36 -6.41
C PHE A 282 7.46 33.07 -5.34
N PRO A 283 7.60 31.83 -4.84
CA PRO A 283 8.62 31.50 -3.86
C PRO A 283 10.02 31.71 -4.45
N ASN A 284 10.71 32.77 -4.03
CA ASN A 284 12.07 33.09 -4.49
C ASN A 284 13.10 32.14 -3.86
N LEU A 285 13.14 30.89 -4.30
CA LEU A 285 14.12 29.87 -3.93
C LEU A 285 14.93 29.49 -5.16
N GLU A 286 16.25 29.45 -5.01
CA GLU A 286 17.13 28.90 -6.04
C GLU A 286 16.83 27.42 -6.28
N LEU A 287 16.95 26.97 -7.54
CA LEU A 287 16.70 25.58 -7.93
C LEU A 287 17.49 24.57 -7.08
N LYS A 288 18.75 24.88 -6.79
CA LYS A 288 19.62 24.05 -5.94
C LYS A 288 19.06 23.86 -4.52
N GLU A 289 18.42 24.88 -3.97
CA GLU A 289 17.79 24.78 -2.64
C GLU A 289 16.48 23.99 -2.69
N ILE A 290 15.72 24.09 -3.79
CA ILE A 290 14.54 23.24 -4.02
C ILE A 290 14.99 21.77 -4.05
N ASP A 291 15.98 21.43 -4.85
CA ASP A 291 16.50 20.06 -4.97
C ASP A 291 16.99 19.51 -3.65
N ARG A 292 17.75 20.29 -2.87
CA ARG A 292 18.21 19.89 -1.55
C ARG A 292 17.05 19.49 -0.62
N ARG A 293 15.96 20.26 -0.64
CA ARG A 293 14.77 19.99 0.18
C ARG A 293 14.02 18.76 -0.31
N LEU A 294 13.91 18.55 -1.62
CA LEU A 294 13.24 17.38 -2.20
C LEU A 294 14.05 16.10 -1.96
N ALA A 295 15.37 16.15 -2.09
CA ALA A 295 16.27 15.06 -1.71
C ALA A 295 16.10 14.67 -0.23
N THR A 296 16.03 15.66 0.66
CA THR A 296 15.73 15.42 2.09
C THR A 296 14.35 14.77 2.26
N ALA A 297 13.33 15.23 1.53
CA ALA A 297 11.99 14.66 1.58
C ALA A 297 11.95 13.20 1.09
N ASN A 298 12.71 12.86 0.06
CA ASN A 298 12.87 11.49 -0.43
C ASN A 298 13.51 10.58 0.64
N GLU A 299 14.63 11.01 1.24
CA GLU A 299 15.30 10.27 2.30
C GLU A 299 14.38 10.04 3.52
N LYS A 300 13.67 11.10 3.96
CA LYS A 300 12.73 10.99 5.09
C LYS A 300 11.51 10.14 4.76
N LYS A 301 11.05 10.11 3.50
CA LYS A 301 9.97 9.22 3.06
C LYS A 301 10.37 7.75 3.20
N ILE A 302 11.57 7.39 2.76
CA ILE A 302 12.11 6.02 2.90
C ILE A 302 12.31 5.67 4.38
N SER A 303 12.91 6.59 5.15
CA SER A 303 13.15 6.40 6.58
C SER A 303 11.84 6.19 7.36
N ALA A 304 10.79 6.97 7.04
CA ALA A 304 9.48 6.82 7.65
C ALA A 304 8.81 5.47 7.31
N LYS A 305 8.98 4.98 6.07
CA LYS A 305 8.48 3.64 5.70
C LYS A 305 9.19 2.55 6.50
N ARG A 306 10.52 2.58 6.57
CA ARG A 306 11.32 1.62 7.36
C ARG A 306 10.94 1.63 8.84
N ALA A 307 10.78 2.82 9.43
CA ALA A 307 10.34 2.94 10.82
C ALA A 307 8.94 2.33 11.05
N SER A 308 8.01 2.54 10.10
CA SER A 308 6.68 1.93 10.14
C SER A 308 6.75 0.41 10.06
N ASP A 309 7.60 -0.14 9.19
CA ASP A 309 7.76 -1.59 9.00
C ASP A 309 8.38 -2.23 10.24
N TYR A 310 9.46 -1.65 10.78
CA TYR A 310 10.07 -2.12 12.03
C TYR A 310 9.13 -2.00 13.22
N SER A 311 8.26 -0.98 13.26
CA SER A 311 7.21 -0.91 14.28
C SER A 311 6.23 -2.07 14.15
N ALA A 312 5.82 -2.46 12.94
CA ALA A 312 4.93 -3.61 12.77
C ALA A 312 5.62 -4.92 13.18
N GLU A 313 6.89 -5.11 12.81
CA GLU A 313 7.67 -6.28 13.21
C GLU A 313 7.85 -6.37 14.73
N LEU A 314 8.13 -5.24 15.39
CA LEU A 314 8.25 -5.13 16.84
C LEU A 314 6.98 -5.61 17.54
N PHE A 315 5.82 -5.10 17.12
CA PHE A 315 4.55 -5.46 17.74
C PHE A 315 4.15 -6.91 17.43
N LEU A 316 4.48 -7.43 16.24
CA LEU A 316 4.27 -8.84 15.93
C LEU A 316 5.14 -9.75 16.81
N ALA A 317 6.41 -9.40 17.04
CA ALA A 317 7.29 -10.16 17.93
C ALA A 317 6.78 -10.17 19.38
N GLU A 318 6.32 -9.02 19.90
CA GLU A 318 5.70 -8.95 21.24
C GLU A 318 4.40 -9.74 21.32
N PHE A 319 3.62 -9.81 20.24
CA PHE A 319 2.42 -10.64 20.17
C PHE A 319 2.78 -12.14 20.25
N VAL A 320 3.71 -12.61 19.43
CA VAL A 320 4.22 -14.00 19.48
C VAL A 320 4.77 -14.32 20.88
N ARG A 321 5.46 -13.39 21.53
CA ARG A 321 6.00 -13.56 22.89
C ARG A 321 4.92 -13.79 23.94
N GLN A 322 3.77 -13.12 23.81
CA GLN A 322 2.65 -13.27 24.75
C GLN A 322 1.91 -14.60 24.53
N VAL A 323 1.71 -14.98 23.27
CA VAL A 323 0.99 -16.24 22.91
C VAL A 323 1.89 -17.47 23.06
N LYS A 324 3.21 -17.30 22.98
CA LYS A 324 4.29 -18.31 23.04
C LYS A 324 4.36 -19.26 21.84
N GLU A 325 3.24 -19.78 21.37
CA GLU A 325 3.20 -20.70 20.24
C GLU A 325 2.03 -20.36 19.33
N ILE A 326 2.33 -20.08 18.08
CA ILE A 326 1.32 -19.74 17.07
C ILE A 326 1.54 -20.63 15.87
N THR A 327 0.53 -21.44 15.54
CA THR A 327 0.49 -22.17 14.26
C THR A 327 -0.26 -21.33 13.24
N THR A 328 0.36 -21.11 12.07
CA THR A 328 -0.25 -20.37 10.96
C THR A 328 0.11 -21.00 9.62
N ASN A 329 -0.67 -20.68 8.59
CA ASN A 329 -0.38 -21.08 7.23
C ASN A 329 0.61 -20.11 6.59
N GLY A 330 1.51 -20.66 5.79
CA GLY A 330 2.45 -19.92 4.97
C GLY A 330 2.48 -20.44 3.55
N MET A 331 2.98 -19.62 2.65
CA MET A 331 3.28 -20.04 1.28
C MET A 331 4.74 -19.70 0.94
N VAL A 332 5.44 -20.65 0.34
CA VAL A 332 6.85 -20.49 -0.02
C VAL A 332 6.99 -19.44 -1.14
N ILE A 333 7.81 -18.42 -0.88
CA ILE A 333 8.15 -17.30 -1.79
C ILE A 333 9.64 -17.28 -2.16
N GLY A 334 10.45 -18.12 -1.54
CA GLY A 334 11.86 -18.28 -1.89
C GLY A 334 12.38 -19.62 -1.44
N VAL A 335 13.25 -20.22 -2.26
CA VAL A 335 13.82 -21.55 -2.04
C VAL A 335 15.34 -21.44 -2.09
N LEU A 336 16.00 -21.80 -1.00
CA LEU A 336 17.46 -21.88 -0.88
C LEU A 336 17.85 -23.32 -0.52
N ASP A 337 19.15 -23.62 -0.59
CA ASP A 337 19.70 -24.95 -0.33
C ASP A 337 19.40 -25.48 1.09
N ARG A 338 19.35 -24.58 2.08
CA ARG A 338 19.17 -24.92 3.52
C ARG A 338 18.03 -24.17 4.21
N SER A 339 17.25 -23.39 3.46
CA SER A 339 16.15 -22.61 4.04
C SER A 339 15.07 -22.26 3.03
N LEU A 340 13.89 -21.94 3.54
CA LEU A 340 12.76 -21.43 2.75
C LEU A 340 12.39 -20.04 3.25
N ASP A 341 12.15 -19.11 2.32
CA ASP A 341 11.47 -17.86 2.63
C ASP A 341 9.97 -18.09 2.46
N ILE A 342 9.22 -17.83 3.53
CA ILE A 342 7.79 -18.14 3.64
C ILE A 342 7.04 -16.84 3.90
N LEU A 343 6.04 -16.54 3.07
CA LEU A 343 5.06 -15.52 3.35
C LEU A 343 4.05 -16.08 4.36
N LEU A 344 4.02 -15.50 5.56
CA LEU A 344 3.04 -15.86 6.59
C LEU A 344 1.69 -15.24 6.22
N LEU A 345 0.69 -16.06 5.88
CA LEU A 345 -0.55 -15.58 5.26
C LEU A 345 -1.41 -14.77 6.24
N ASP A 346 -1.41 -15.09 7.53
CA ASP A 346 -2.18 -14.32 8.51
C ASP A 346 -1.46 -13.03 8.95
N TYR A 347 -0.15 -12.95 8.70
CA TYR A 347 0.70 -11.89 9.22
C TYR A 347 1.36 -11.02 8.14
N CYS A 348 1.12 -11.31 6.86
CA CYS A 348 1.60 -10.53 5.71
C CYS A 348 3.11 -10.17 5.79
N THR A 349 3.92 -11.06 6.36
CA THR A 349 5.36 -10.86 6.55
C THR A 349 6.12 -12.06 6.01
N ILE A 350 7.26 -11.80 5.39
CA ILE A 350 8.13 -12.84 4.87
C ILE A 350 9.16 -13.19 5.94
N LYS A 351 9.24 -14.47 6.31
CA LYS A 351 10.19 -14.97 7.29
C LYS A 351 10.89 -16.22 6.76
N ARG A 352 12.14 -16.39 7.20
CA ARG A 352 12.98 -17.52 6.81
C ARG A 352 12.82 -18.66 7.80
N ALA A 353 12.51 -19.85 7.28
CA ALA A 353 12.56 -21.10 8.01
C ALA A 353 13.84 -21.87 7.63
N TYR A 354 14.68 -22.18 8.62
CA TYR A 354 15.89 -22.97 8.42
C TYR A 354 15.58 -24.46 8.53
N LEU A 355 15.96 -25.23 7.51
CA LEU A 355 15.60 -26.64 7.42
C LEU A 355 16.52 -27.54 8.26
N GLU A 356 17.76 -27.12 8.49
CA GLU A 356 18.76 -27.89 9.28
C GLU A 356 18.36 -28.13 10.74
N ARG A 357 17.39 -27.37 11.25
CA ARG A 357 16.89 -27.51 12.63
C ARG A 357 15.70 -28.46 12.75
N LEU A 358 15.23 -28.99 11.63
CA LEU A 358 14.11 -29.90 11.58
C LEU A 358 14.61 -31.35 11.77
N PRO A 359 13.80 -32.24 12.34
CA PRO A 359 14.11 -33.67 12.44
C PRO A 359 13.98 -34.31 11.05
N LEU A 360 15.05 -34.25 10.26
CA LEU A 360 15.10 -34.76 8.89
C LEU A 360 16.16 -35.88 8.78
N ASP A 361 15.79 -36.95 8.08
CA ASP A 361 16.72 -38.00 7.68
C ASP A 361 17.51 -37.59 6.43
N GLU A 362 16.88 -36.83 5.52
CA GLU A 362 17.49 -36.31 4.29
C GLU A 362 17.05 -34.88 3.97
N LEU A 363 17.96 -34.10 3.38
CA LEU A 363 17.75 -32.76 2.85
C LEU A 363 18.54 -32.62 1.54
N ASN A 364 17.83 -32.56 0.42
CA ASN A 364 18.41 -32.44 -0.92
C ASN A 364 17.87 -31.20 -1.63
N TYR A 365 18.74 -30.39 -2.22
CA TYR A 365 18.37 -29.22 -3.01
C TYR A 365 18.63 -29.47 -4.49
N ASP A 366 17.60 -29.30 -5.32
CA ASP A 366 17.71 -29.35 -6.77
C ASP A 366 17.52 -27.97 -7.40
N ASN A 367 18.49 -27.58 -8.22
CA ASN A 367 18.49 -26.37 -9.04
C ASN A 367 19.33 -26.59 -10.32
N LYS A 368 19.36 -27.83 -10.83
CA LYS A 368 20.36 -28.22 -11.84
C LYS A 368 20.10 -27.64 -13.23
N ASN A 369 18.83 -27.44 -13.62
CA ASN A 369 18.50 -27.15 -15.02
C ASN A 369 18.16 -25.69 -15.34
N LYS A 370 18.00 -24.78 -14.36
CA LYS A 370 17.46 -23.40 -14.53
C LYS A 370 16.10 -23.27 -15.26
N LEU A 371 15.65 -24.31 -15.93
CA LEU A 371 14.38 -24.48 -16.63
C LEU A 371 13.29 -25.00 -15.70
N GLU A 372 13.68 -25.62 -14.58
CA GLU A 372 12.78 -26.07 -13.53
C GLU A 372 12.96 -25.19 -12.29
N PRO A 373 11.88 -24.93 -11.53
CA PRO A 373 11.96 -24.13 -10.33
C PRO A 373 12.82 -24.83 -9.27
N PRO A 374 13.61 -24.07 -8.50
CA PRO A 374 14.41 -24.67 -7.43
C PRO A 374 13.50 -25.39 -6.44
N THR A 375 13.87 -26.60 -6.07
CA THR A 375 13.05 -27.48 -5.22
C THR A 375 13.91 -28.09 -4.13
N VAL A 376 13.37 -28.13 -2.92
CA VAL A 376 13.98 -28.85 -1.80
C VAL A 376 13.18 -30.12 -1.55
N HIS A 377 13.86 -31.25 -1.53
CA HIS A 377 13.32 -32.55 -1.14
C HIS A 377 13.81 -32.89 0.27
N ILE A 378 12.87 -33.11 1.18
CA ILE A 378 13.15 -33.51 2.56
C ILE A 378 12.52 -34.85 2.89
N ILE A 379 13.16 -35.62 3.76
CA ILE A 379 12.56 -36.79 4.42
C ILE A 379 12.48 -36.50 5.91
N TRP A 380 11.27 -36.34 6.43
CA TRP A 380 11.01 -36.20 7.85
C TRP A 380 11.34 -37.49 8.59
N SER A 381 12.11 -37.38 9.67
CA SER A 381 12.39 -38.52 10.55
C SER A 381 11.11 -39.12 11.12
N ALA A 382 11.10 -40.42 11.34
CA ALA A 382 10.00 -41.08 12.04
C ALA A 382 9.90 -40.59 13.49
N ASP A 383 8.69 -40.25 13.94
CA ASP A 383 8.43 -40.00 15.36
C ASP A 383 7.88 -41.29 15.99
N HIS A 384 8.78 -42.09 16.54
CA HIS A 384 8.43 -43.35 17.18
C HIS A 384 7.59 -43.17 18.45
N ALA A 385 7.66 -42.00 19.10
CA ALA A 385 6.87 -41.74 20.31
C ALA A 385 5.38 -41.52 19.98
N ASN A 386 5.11 -40.83 18.87
CA ASN A 386 3.75 -40.54 18.40
C ASN A 386 3.27 -41.48 17.26
N GLN A 387 4.02 -42.54 16.97
CA GLN A 387 3.72 -43.54 15.92
C GLN A 387 3.58 -42.92 14.50
N VAL A 388 4.34 -41.87 14.20
CA VAL A 388 4.32 -41.23 12.88
C VAL A 388 5.48 -41.77 12.03
N PRO A 389 5.23 -42.44 10.88
CA PRO A 389 6.26 -43.01 10.02
C PRO A 389 7.07 -41.91 9.33
N ALA A 390 8.28 -42.19 8.83
CA ALA A 390 9.02 -41.22 8.00
C ALA A 390 8.21 -40.78 6.77
N GLN A 391 8.34 -39.52 6.35
CA GLN A 391 7.54 -38.95 5.26
C GLN A 391 8.39 -38.08 4.36
N ALA A 392 8.33 -38.34 3.05
CA ALA A 392 8.96 -37.50 2.05
C ALA A 392 8.08 -36.28 1.74
N GLN A 393 8.70 -35.12 1.56
CA GLN A 393 8.04 -33.88 1.16
C GLN A 393 8.92 -33.11 0.17
N SER A 394 8.32 -32.57 -0.88
CA SER A 394 9.00 -31.69 -1.84
C SER A 394 8.43 -30.30 -1.74
N LEU A 395 9.29 -29.29 -1.63
CA LEU A 395 8.93 -27.90 -1.37
C LEU A 395 9.57 -27.01 -2.44
N THR A 396 8.72 -26.26 -3.12
CA THR A 396 9.12 -25.26 -4.12
C THR A 396 8.29 -23.99 -3.96
N TYR A 397 8.46 -23.02 -4.84
CA TYR A 397 7.61 -21.82 -4.91
C TYR A 397 6.13 -22.20 -4.88
N PHE A 398 5.32 -21.42 -4.17
CA PHE A 398 3.88 -21.63 -4.01
C PHE A 398 3.48 -22.92 -3.28
N SER A 399 4.40 -23.68 -2.69
CA SER A 399 4.04 -24.76 -1.77
C SER A 399 3.38 -24.16 -0.52
N CYS A 400 2.17 -24.65 -0.20
CA CYS A 400 1.50 -24.36 1.06
C CYS A 400 2.14 -25.14 2.20
N VAL A 401 2.42 -24.45 3.29
CA VAL A 401 3.08 -25.02 4.46
C VAL A 401 2.40 -24.54 5.74
N LYS A 402 2.40 -25.38 6.77
CA LYS A 402 2.10 -24.94 8.14
C LYS A 402 3.40 -24.60 8.85
N VAL A 403 3.40 -23.52 9.62
CA VAL A 403 4.57 -23.08 10.38
C VAL A 403 4.20 -22.77 11.82
N LEU A 404 5.14 -23.05 12.72
CA LEU A 404 5.10 -22.70 14.13
C LEU A 404 5.94 -21.46 14.37
N LEU A 405 5.34 -20.43 14.96
CA LEU A 405 6.02 -19.23 15.43
C LEU A 405 6.27 -19.36 16.93
N THR A 406 7.53 -19.21 17.35
CA THR A 406 7.92 -19.22 18.77
C THR A 406 8.86 -18.06 19.11
N PRO A 407 8.87 -17.58 20.36
CA PRO A 407 9.76 -16.52 20.80
C PRO A 407 11.22 -16.89 20.58
N PHE A 408 12.04 -15.91 20.18
CA PHE A 408 13.48 -16.11 20.12
C PHE A 408 14.08 -15.92 21.51
N THR A 409 14.78 -16.93 22.03
CA THR A 409 15.27 -16.96 23.42
C THR A 409 16.28 -15.84 23.74
N ASN A 410 17.09 -15.43 22.76
CA ASN A 410 18.20 -14.50 22.97
C ASN A 410 17.91 -13.06 22.50
N ASP A 411 16.74 -12.80 21.93
CA ASP A 411 16.38 -11.49 21.36
C ASP A 411 14.86 -11.30 21.46
N GLN A 412 14.43 -10.42 22.37
CA GLN A 412 13.02 -10.18 22.64
C GLN A 412 12.26 -9.58 21.44
N LEU A 413 12.98 -9.11 20.42
CA LEU A 413 12.40 -8.48 19.23
C LEU A 413 12.30 -9.44 18.04
N LYS A 414 12.62 -10.72 18.24
CA LYS A 414 12.60 -11.75 17.20
C LYS A 414 11.75 -12.94 17.61
N PHE A 415 11.29 -13.65 16.59
CA PHE A 415 10.63 -14.94 16.72
C PHE A 415 11.20 -15.91 15.69
N ASN A 416 11.17 -17.20 16.02
CA ASN A 416 11.52 -18.28 15.11
C ASN A 416 10.31 -18.63 14.24
N VAL A 417 10.60 -19.12 13.03
CA VAL A 417 9.61 -19.74 12.15
C VAL A 417 10.11 -21.14 11.84
N THR A 418 9.37 -22.14 12.28
CA THR A 418 9.72 -23.56 12.10
C THR A 418 8.66 -24.23 11.24
N LEU A 419 9.08 -24.95 10.22
CA LEU A 419 8.16 -25.74 9.39
C LEU A 419 7.52 -26.84 10.23
N ILE A 420 6.21 -27.00 10.12
CA ILE A 420 5.48 -28.10 10.74
C ILE A 420 5.38 -29.24 9.73
N ARG A 421 5.61 -30.46 10.22
CA ARG A 421 5.46 -31.69 9.45
C ARG A 421 4.02 -31.80 8.90
N PRO A 422 3.81 -32.33 7.68
CA PRO A 422 2.47 -32.67 7.24
C PRO A 422 1.79 -33.64 8.22
N ASP A 423 0.48 -33.47 8.44
CA ASP A 423 -0.38 -34.38 9.23
C ASP A 423 -0.08 -34.50 10.75
N SER A 424 0.78 -33.63 11.31
CA SER A 424 1.01 -33.49 12.76
C SER A 424 0.07 -32.51 13.47
#